data_AF-A0A929GWQ0-F1
#
_entry.id   AF-A0A929GWQ0-F1
#
_cell.length_a   1.000
_cell.length_b   1.000
_cell.length_c   1.000
_cell.angle_alpha   90.00
_cell.angle_beta   90.00
_cell.angle_gamma   90.00
#
_symmetry.space_group_name_H-M   'P 1'
#
loop_
_entity.id
_entity.type
_entity.pdbx_description
1 polymer ?
#
loop_
_entity_poly.entity_id
_entity_poly.type
_entity_poly.pdbx_seq_one_letter_code
_entity_poly.pdbx_strand_id
1 'polypeptide(L)'
;MKELIEYIAKSIVNKPEAVVVTEEQSSERLILKLQVDPEDTGRVIGKQGRVAQAMRTLLRVMAVREGIRANLEIVSDQEIVSDQEIVSDQEIVSEAETSHETSE
;
A
#
# COMPACT_ATOMS: atom_id res chain seq x y z
N MET A 1 -9.40 7.03 1.04
CA MET A 1 -9.33 6.15 -0.16
C MET A 1 -9.50 4.67 0.16
N LYS A 2 -8.92 4.19 1.27
CA LYS A 2 -9.07 2.81 1.78
C LYS A 2 -10.51 2.29 1.77
N GLU A 3 -11.45 3.02 2.36
CA GLU A 3 -12.86 2.61 2.49
C GLU A 3 -13.53 2.26 1.16
N LEU A 4 -13.21 3.00 0.09
CA LEU A 4 -13.76 2.72 -1.24
C LEU A 4 -13.26 1.38 -1.77
N ILE A 5 -11.95 1.13 -1.67
CA ILE A 5 -11.34 -0.12 -2.12
C ILE A 5 -11.86 -1.29 -1.30
N GLU A 6 -11.96 -1.14 0.02
CA GLU A 6 -12.51 -2.14 0.92
C GLU A 6 -13.96 -2.47 0.57
N TYR A 7 -14.80 -1.45 0.35
CA TYR A 7 -16.20 -1.62 -0.05
C TYR A 7 -16.32 -2.38 -1.39
N ILE A 8 -15.55 -1.97 -2.40
CA ILE A 8 -15.57 -2.63 -3.71
C ILE A 8 -15.10 -4.09 -3.58
N ALA A 9 -13.99 -4.33 -2.88
CA ALA A 9 -13.47 -5.68 -2.67
C ALA A 9 -14.48 -6.58 -1.96
N LYS A 10 -15.08 -6.11 -0.85
CA LYS A 10 -16.14 -6.85 -0.12
C LYS A 10 -17.34 -7.22 -0.99
N SER A 11 -17.69 -6.38 -1.97
CA SER A 11 -18.79 -6.67 -2.90
C SER A 11 -18.44 -7.71 -3.99
N ILE A 12 -17.15 -7.96 -4.22
CA ILE A 12 -16.65 -8.85 -5.28
C ILE A 12 -16.31 -10.24 -4.76
N VAL A 13 -16.00 -10.38 -3.47
CA VAL A 13 -15.54 -11.64 -2.86
C VAL A 13 -16.69 -12.45 -2.24
N ASN A 14 -16.43 -13.70 -1.86
CA ASN A 14 -17.39 -14.59 -1.20
C ASN A 14 -17.26 -14.48 0.32
N LYS A 15 -16.05 -14.22 0.79
CA LYS A 15 -15.71 -14.03 2.21
C LYS A 15 -15.37 -12.56 2.48
N PRO A 16 -16.37 -11.66 2.59
CA PRO A 16 -16.13 -10.23 2.84
C PRO A 16 -15.39 -9.95 4.16
N GLU A 17 -15.47 -10.85 5.13
CA GLU A 17 -14.75 -10.83 6.40
C GLU A 17 -13.25 -11.05 6.25
N ALA A 18 -12.81 -11.73 5.18
CA ALA A 18 -11.40 -11.98 4.90
C ALA A 18 -10.74 -10.83 4.12
N VAL A 19 -11.48 -9.76 3.83
CA VAL A 19 -10.96 -8.56 3.14
C VAL A 19 -10.26 -7.66 4.14
N VAL A 20 -8.95 -7.50 3.97
CA VAL A 20 -8.13 -6.58 4.75
C VAL A 20 -7.48 -5.59 3.81
N VAL A 21 -7.58 -4.30 4.16
CA VAL A 21 -6.90 -3.23 3.43
C VAL A 21 -5.97 -2.48 4.39
N THR A 22 -4.68 -2.54 4.11
CA THR A 22 -3.65 -1.77 4.81
C THR A 22 -3.19 -0.60 3.95
N GLU A 23 -2.83 0.50 4.61
CA GLU A 23 -2.35 1.71 3.97
C GLU A 23 -0.96 2.04 4.47
N GLU A 24 -0.06 2.29 3.53
CA GLU A 24 1.30 2.75 3.79
C GLU A 24 1.43 4.11 3.12
N GLN A 25 1.47 5.16 3.96
CA GLN A 25 1.56 6.53 3.50
C GLN A 25 2.96 7.09 3.74
N SER A 26 3.53 7.69 2.70
CA SER A 26 4.72 8.54 2.74
C SER A 26 4.36 9.91 2.17
N SER A 27 5.25 10.90 2.30
CA SER A 27 5.02 12.31 1.95
C SER A 27 4.17 12.56 0.70
N GLU A 28 4.49 11.92 -0.43
CA GLU A 28 3.75 12.08 -1.71
C GLU A 28 3.24 10.76 -2.30
N ARG A 29 3.25 9.67 -1.50
CA ARG A 29 2.93 8.32 -1.98
C ARG A 29 2.02 7.60 -1.01
N LEU A 30 1.01 6.93 -1.55
CA LEU A 30 0.11 6.05 -0.83
C LEU A 30 0.13 4.66 -1.49
N ILE A 31 0.47 3.64 -0.73
CA ILE A 31 0.35 2.24 -1.15
C ILE A 31 -0.82 1.64 -0.38
N LEU A 32 -1.83 1.18 -1.10
CA LEU A 32 -2.90 0.37 -0.54
C LEU A 32 -2.60 -1.10 -0.84
N LYS A 33 -2.52 -1.91 0.20
CA LYS A 33 -2.38 -3.37 0.10
C LYS A 33 -3.74 -3.99 0.36
N LEU A 34 -4.27 -4.69 -0.63
CA LEU A 34 -5.52 -5.44 -0.56
C LEU A 34 -5.19 -6.92 -0.41
N GLN A 35 -5.59 -7.47 0.73
CA GLN A 35 -5.49 -8.89 1.05
C GLN A 35 -6.90 -9.47 1.11
N VAL A 36 -7.06 -10.64 0.51
CA VAL A 36 -8.32 -11.38 0.45
C VAL A 36 -8.06 -12.87 0.68
N ASP A 37 -9.13 -13.63 0.86
CA ASP A 37 -9.04 -15.09 0.88
C ASP A 37 -8.45 -15.61 -0.44
N PRO A 38 -7.54 -16.60 -0.42
CA PRO A 38 -6.93 -17.16 -1.63
C PRO A 38 -7.93 -17.59 -2.71
N GLU A 39 -9.12 -18.08 -2.30
CA GLU A 39 -10.17 -18.50 -3.22
C GLU A 39 -10.82 -17.32 -3.97
N ASP A 40 -10.76 -16.12 -3.38
CA ASP A 40 -11.36 -14.90 -3.91
C ASP A 40 -10.36 -14.04 -4.72
N THR A 41 -9.05 -14.27 -4.61
CA THR A 41 -8.01 -13.56 -5.36
C THR A 41 -8.29 -13.50 -6.86
N GLY A 42 -8.70 -14.62 -7.47
CA GLY A 42 -9.02 -14.67 -8.90
C GLY A 42 -10.17 -13.74 -9.31
N ARG A 43 -11.14 -13.52 -8.41
CA ARG A 43 -12.30 -12.64 -8.65
C ARG A 43 -11.91 -11.17 -8.55
N VAL A 44 -11.08 -10.83 -7.57
CA VAL A 44 -10.54 -9.47 -7.36
C VAL A 44 -9.63 -9.04 -8.50
N ILE A 45 -8.77 -9.94 -8.99
CA ILE A 45 -7.95 -9.68 -10.18
C ILE A 45 -8.86 -9.56 -11.40
N GLY A 46 -9.78 -10.50 -11.55
CA GLY A 46 -10.72 -10.59 -12.66
C GLY A 46 -10.04 -11.00 -13.97
N LYS A 47 -10.85 -11.33 -14.98
CA LYS A 47 -10.35 -11.77 -16.30
C LYS A 47 -9.44 -10.69 -16.92
N GLN A 48 -8.19 -11.07 -17.21
CA GLN A 48 -7.13 -10.18 -17.72
C GLN A 48 -6.78 -9.01 -16.77
N GLY A 49 -7.04 -9.15 -15.46
CA GLY A 49 -6.75 -8.09 -14.50
C GLY A 49 -7.70 -6.89 -14.57
N ARG A 50 -8.83 -6.99 -15.30
CA ARG A 50 -9.72 -5.85 -15.55
C ARG A 50 -10.33 -5.26 -14.29
N VAL A 51 -10.67 -6.10 -13.30
CA VAL A 51 -11.26 -5.65 -12.04
C VAL A 51 -10.23 -4.91 -11.21
N ALA A 52 -9.04 -5.49 -11.03
CA ALA A 52 -7.91 -4.82 -10.38
C ALA A 52 -7.54 -3.50 -11.07
N GLN A 53 -7.55 -3.47 -12.40
CA GLN A 53 -7.22 -2.25 -13.16
C GLN A 53 -8.27 -1.15 -12.98
N ALA A 54 -9.54 -1.50 -12.87
CA ALA A 54 -10.61 -0.54 -12.59
C ALA A 54 -10.41 0.08 -11.19
N MET A 55 -10.15 -0.75 -10.18
CA MET A 55 -9.85 -0.27 -8.82
C MET A 55 -8.62 0.64 -8.78
N ARG A 56 -7.51 0.26 -9.44
CA ARG A 56 -6.31 1.11 -9.59
C ARG A 56 -6.62 2.46 -10.25
N THR A 57 -7.51 2.47 -11.22
CA THR A 57 -7.88 3.70 -11.93
C THR A 57 -8.68 4.63 -11.04
N LEU A 58 -9.66 4.11 -10.30
CA LEU A 58 -10.40 4.88 -9.30
C LEU A 58 -9.46 5.46 -8.24
N LEU A 59 -8.53 4.64 -7.74
CA LEU A 59 -7.54 5.07 -6.76
C LEU A 59 -6.68 6.22 -7.29
N ARG A 60 -6.14 6.10 -8.52
CA ARG A 60 -5.35 7.15 -9.15
C ARG A 60 -6.13 8.46 -9.32
N VAL A 61 -7.41 8.39 -9.72
CA VAL A 61 -8.24 9.59 -9.88
C VAL A 61 -8.43 10.32 -8.55
N MET A 62 -8.66 9.60 -7.45
CA MET A 62 -8.73 10.21 -6.12
C MET A 62 -7.39 10.81 -5.69
N ALA A 63 -6.30 10.08 -5.91
CA ALA A 63 -4.95 10.51 -5.55
C ALA A 63 -4.51 11.79 -6.28
N VAL A 64 -4.81 11.90 -7.58
CA VAL A 64 -4.54 13.11 -8.37
C VAL A 64 -5.25 14.33 -7.78
N ARG A 65 -6.47 14.18 -7.24
CA ARG A 65 -7.21 15.28 -6.60
C ARG A 65 -6.57 15.72 -5.29
N GLU A 66 -5.90 14.81 -4.59
CA GLU A 66 -5.18 15.08 -3.34
C GLU A 66 -3.71 15.47 -3.56
N GLY A 67 -3.25 15.51 -4.81
CA GLY A 67 -1.86 15.87 -5.15
C GLY A 67 -0.83 14.80 -4.81
N ILE A 68 -1.27 13.56 -4.54
CA ILE A 68 -0.39 12.43 -4.18
C ILE A 68 -0.41 11.35 -5.27
N ARG A 69 0.58 10.46 -5.24
CA ARG A 69 0.59 9.24 -6.06
C ARG A 69 0.04 8.08 -5.25
N ALA A 70 -0.89 7.30 -5.82
CA ALA A 70 -1.40 6.11 -5.15
C ALA A 70 -1.28 4.85 -6.00
N ASN A 71 -0.97 3.73 -5.36
CA ASN A 71 -0.90 2.40 -5.98
C ASN A 71 -1.71 1.38 -5.18
N LEU A 72 -2.27 0.38 -5.88
CA LEU A 72 -2.97 -0.76 -5.29
C LEU A 72 -2.20 -2.04 -5.57
N GLU A 73 -1.75 -2.67 -4.50
CA GLU A 73 -1.10 -3.97 -4.48
C GLU A 73 -2.10 -5.00 -3.98
N ILE A 74 -2.21 -6.13 -4.70
CA ILE A 74 -3.07 -7.25 -4.31
C ILE A 74 -2.12 -8.33 -3.84
N VAL A 75 -2.14 -8.62 -2.55
CA VAL A 75 -1.17 -9.50 -1.89
C VAL A 75 -1.80 -10.88 -1.74
N SER A 76 -1.17 -11.89 -2.33
CA SER A 76 -1.56 -13.30 -2.19
C SER A 76 -0.95 -13.95 -0.95
N ASP A 77 0.17 -13.39 -0.49
CA ASP A 77 1.01 -14.00 0.51
C ASP A 77 0.62 -13.41 1.86
N GLN A 78 -0.01 -14.24 2.69
CA GLN A 78 -0.31 -13.88 4.06
C GLN A 78 0.99 -14.00 4.86
N GLU A 79 1.93 -13.10 4.64
CA GLU A 79 2.83 -12.75 5.73
C GLU A 79 1.94 -12.08 6.78
N ILE A 80 1.63 -12.85 7.82
CA ILE A 80 0.96 -12.35 9.01
C ILE A 80 1.88 -11.25 9.52
N VAL A 81 1.54 -10.00 9.24
CA VAL A 81 2.16 -8.85 9.88
C VAL A 81 1.64 -8.88 11.31
N SER A 82 2.31 -9.68 12.14
CA SER A 82 2.24 -9.56 13.59
C SER A 82 2.60 -8.12 13.92
N ASP A 83 1.76 -7.48 14.73
CA ASP A 83 1.96 -6.11 15.20
C ASP A 83 3.45 -5.87 15.54
N GLN A 84 4.00 -4.74 15.06
CA GLN A 84 5.38 -4.25 15.19
C GLN A 84 6.32 -4.49 14.00
N GLU A 85 6.18 -3.68 12.96
CA GLU A 85 7.34 -3.10 12.25
C GLU A 85 6.94 -1.79 11.56
N ILE A 86 6.70 -0.76 12.38
CA ILE A 86 6.92 0.62 11.95
C ILE A 86 8.35 0.93 12.39
N VAL A 87 9.34 0.60 11.56
CA VAL A 87 10.62 1.30 11.65
C VAL A 87 10.53 2.50 10.72
N SER A 88 10.27 3.61 11.39
CA SER A 88 10.44 4.97 10.92
C SER A 88 11.88 5.21 10.46
N ASP A 89 12.15 5.10 9.16
CA ASP A 89 13.38 5.66 8.57
C ASP A 89 13.11 7.08 8.05
N GLN A 90 12.95 7.99 9.01
CA GLN A 90 13.46 9.36 8.92
C GLN A 90 14.17 9.67 10.24
N GLU A 91 15.45 9.32 10.33
CA GLU A 91 16.35 9.96 11.28
C GLU A 91 17.49 10.64 10.49
N ILE A 92 17.37 11.96 10.38
CA ILE A 92 18.44 12.87 10.03
C ILE A 92 19.07 13.34 11.35
N VAL A 93 20.33 13.03 11.56
CA VAL A 93 21.28 13.82 12.35
C VAL A 93 22.64 13.55 11.71
N SER A 94 23.22 14.42 10.88
CA SER A 94 23.79 15.73 11.18
C SER A 94 24.78 15.71 12.35
N GLU A 95 26.00 15.24 12.07
CA GLU A 95 27.26 15.50 12.77
C GLU A 95 28.36 15.01 11.82
N ALA A 96 29.41 15.71 11.44
CA ALA A 96 29.82 17.09 11.57
C ALA A 96 30.92 17.27 10.50
N GLU A 97 30.91 18.40 9.79
CA GLU A 97 32.15 18.92 9.23
C GLU A 97 33.12 19.26 10.38
N THR A 98 34.42 19.11 10.12
CA THR A 98 35.58 19.77 10.77
C THR A 98 36.47 18.90 11.66
N SER A 99 37.53 18.39 11.03
CA SER A 99 38.94 18.55 11.47
C SER A 99 39.79 17.97 10.35
N HIS A 100 40.22 18.75 9.35
CA HIS A 100 41.47 19.53 9.36
C HIS A 100 42.63 18.84 10.09
N GLU A 101 43.71 18.58 9.32
CA GLU A 101 45.13 18.65 9.74
C GLU A 101 45.62 17.58 10.75
N THR A 102 46.78 16.91 10.70
CA THR A 102 48.05 16.97 9.96
C THR A 102 48.83 15.68 10.30
N SER A 103 49.75 15.25 9.43
CA SER A 103 50.99 14.47 9.67
C SER A 103 51.06 13.35 10.74
N GLU A 104 51.47 12.15 10.32
CA GLU A 104 52.88 11.65 10.41
C GLU A 104 53.08 10.44 9.50
#